data_AF-A0A958DHL2-F1
#
_entry.id   AF-A0A958DHL2-F1
#
_cell.length_a   1.000
_cell.length_b   1.000
_cell.length_c   1.000
_cell.angle_alpha   90.00
_cell.angle_beta   90.00
_cell.angle_gamma   90.00
#
_symmetry.space_group_name_H-M   'P 1'
#
loop_
_entity.id
_entity.type
_entity.pdbx_description
1 polymer ?
#
loop_
_entity_poly.entity_id
_entity_poly.type
_entity_poly.pdbx_seq_one_letter_code
_entity_poly.pdbx_strand_id
1 'polypeptide(L)'
;GLIFTVEMFREMYPDAVFIGLLRNGLAIAEGRQRRGYPLTQMAGDFKIIAGKMLEYEREMPNFHLMRYEDMVSDPPRFLQQLYRKVGLNLAEVPKIRVESRPITTRDGHHERVQGDYDTQLFWYRPDELHQLVKPDINDNQIRQLSREDIKHFMAIAGETMERLGYPTEYEYLHSY
;
A
#
# COMPACT_ATOMS: atom_id res chain seq x y z
N GLY A 1 12.31 -1.71 -6.65
CA GLY A 1 13.26 -0.63 -6.99
C GLY A 1 13.85 -0.06 -5.74
N LEU A 2 13.24 0.99 -5.18
CA LEU A 2 13.77 1.77 -4.04
C LEU A 2 14.07 0.96 -2.77
N ILE A 3 13.40 -0.18 -2.55
CA ILE A 3 13.72 -1.03 -1.40
C ILE A 3 15.20 -1.45 -1.41
N PHE A 4 15.77 -1.79 -2.57
CA PHE A 4 17.16 -2.26 -2.66
C PHE A 4 18.21 -1.15 -2.51
N THR A 5 17.77 0.12 -2.40
CA THR A 5 18.65 1.26 -2.15
C THR A 5 18.64 1.72 -0.69
N VAL A 6 17.83 1.10 0.17
CA VAL A 6 17.68 1.51 1.58
C VAL A 6 19.00 1.41 2.33
N GLU A 7 19.79 0.35 2.12
CA GLU A 7 21.10 0.19 2.75
C GLU A 7 22.06 1.33 2.39
N MET A 8 22.16 1.66 1.11
CA MET A 8 22.95 2.80 0.62
C MET A 8 22.47 4.12 1.24
N PHE A 9 21.15 4.36 1.29
CA PHE A 9 20.63 5.57 1.91
C PHE A 9 20.90 5.63 3.42
N ARG A 10 20.87 4.49 4.11
CA ARG A 10 21.19 4.40 5.53
C ARG A 10 22.66 4.73 5.79
N GLU A 11 23.57 4.32 4.91
CA GLU A 11 24.99 4.70 5.00
C GLU A 11 25.19 6.20 4.76
N MET A 12 24.49 6.77 3.77
CA MET A 12 24.57 8.18 3.43
C MET A 12 23.90 9.09 4.46
N TYR A 13 22.79 8.64 5.06
CA TYR A 13 21.95 9.39 5.97
C TYR A 13 21.63 8.53 7.21
N PRO A 14 22.56 8.44 8.19
CA PRO A 14 22.42 7.55 9.34
C PRO A 14 21.22 7.87 10.24
N ASP A 15 20.69 9.09 10.19
CA ASP A 15 19.53 9.58 10.93
C ASP A 15 18.22 9.49 10.15
N ALA A 16 18.26 9.01 8.90
CA ALA A 16 17.05 8.82 8.09
C ALA A 16 16.12 7.75 8.71
N VAL A 17 14.81 8.00 8.63
CA VAL A 17 13.78 7.02 8.95
C VAL A 17 13.14 6.54 7.65
N PHE A 18 13.03 5.22 7.50
CA PHE A 18 12.50 4.57 6.31
C PHE A 18 11.12 4.00 6.58
N ILE A 19 10.16 4.30 5.71
CA ILE A 19 8.80 3.80 5.80
C ILE A 19 8.51 2.89 4.61
N GLY A 20 8.36 1.60 4.88
CA GLY A 20 7.83 0.63 3.92
C GLY A 20 6.31 0.65 3.98
N LEU A 21 5.64 1.11 2.91
CA LEU A 21 4.19 1.01 2.80
C LEU A 21 3.81 -0.31 2.11
N LEU A 22 3.27 -1.24 2.88
CA LEU A 22 2.82 -2.54 2.43
C LEU A 22 1.34 -2.51 2.08
N ARG A 23 0.95 -3.21 1.02
CA ARG A 23 -0.46 -3.43 0.65
C ARG A 23 -0.67 -4.89 0.28
N ASN A 24 -1.89 -5.40 0.41
CA ASN A 24 -2.25 -6.75 -0.01
C ASN A 24 -1.77 -7.03 -1.46
N GLY A 25 -0.98 -8.10 -1.62
CA GLY A 25 -0.35 -8.45 -2.89
C GLY A 25 -1.34 -8.71 -4.02
N LEU A 26 -2.52 -9.26 -3.73
CA LEU A 26 -3.57 -9.50 -4.71
C LEU A 26 -4.16 -8.18 -5.24
N ALA A 27 -4.39 -7.20 -4.37
CA ALA A 27 -4.87 -5.87 -4.79
C ALA A 27 -3.84 -5.13 -5.65
N ILE A 28 -2.54 -5.31 -5.37
CA ILE A 28 -1.45 -4.78 -6.22
C ILE A 28 -1.44 -5.50 -7.57
N ALA A 29 -1.58 -6.84 -7.56
CA ALA A 29 -1.54 -7.66 -8.75
C ALA A 29 -2.64 -7.27 -9.74
N GLU A 30 -3.89 -7.17 -9.27
CA GLU A 30 -5.00 -6.71 -10.10
C GLU A 30 -4.71 -5.36 -10.74
N GLY A 31 -4.25 -4.39 -9.93
CA GLY A 31 -4.01 -3.04 -10.40
C GLY A 31 -2.93 -2.98 -11.49
N ARG A 32 -1.92 -3.85 -11.45
CA ARG A 32 -0.89 -3.93 -12.49
C ARG A 32 -1.34 -4.79 -13.67
N GLN A 33 -2.12 -5.84 -13.46
CA GLN A 33 -2.63 -6.72 -14.53
C GLN A 33 -3.50 -5.95 -15.50
N ARG A 34 -4.36 -5.05 -15.00
CA ARG A 34 -5.10 -4.08 -15.84
C ARG A 34 -4.22 -3.16 -16.69
N ARG A 35 -2.97 -2.94 -16.28
CA ARG A 35 -1.98 -2.14 -17.01
C ARG A 35 -1.11 -2.98 -17.95
N GLY A 36 -1.49 -4.24 -18.20
CA GLY A 36 -0.84 -5.13 -19.17
C GLY A 36 0.39 -5.87 -18.65
N TYR A 37 0.65 -5.86 -17.35
CA TYR A 37 1.79 -6.58 -16.78
C TYR A 37 1.43 -8.06 -16.53
N PRO A 38 2.37 -9.01 -16.70
CA PRO A 38 2.13 -10.42 -16.40
C PRO A 38 2.00 -10.70 -14.89
N LEU A 39 1.00 -11.50 -14.50
CA LEU A 39 0.75 -11.86 -13.12
C LEU A 39 1.95 -12.57 -12.45
N THR A 40 2.61 -13.48 -13.17
CA THR A 40 3.83 -14.17 -12.70
C THR A 40 4.91 -13.19 -12.26
N GLN A 41 5.13 -12.14 -13.06
CA GLN A 41 6.13 -11.12 -12.76
C GLN A 41 5.73 -10.34 -11.50
N MET A 42 4.46 -9.99 -11.34
CA MET A 42 4.00 -9.27 -10.15
C MET A 42 4.12 -10.08 -8.88
N ALA A 43 3.77 -11.37 -8.93
CA ALA A 43 3.90 -12.25 -7.78
C ALA A 43 5.38 -12.40 -7.38
N GLY A 44 6.27 -12.54 -8.36
CA GLY A 44 7.72 -12.54 -8.13
C GLY A 44 8.22 -11.23 -7.53
N ASP A 45 7.87 -10.10 -8.13
CA ASP A 45 8.22 -8.76 -7.64
C ASP A 45 7.73 -8.55 -6.21
N PHE A 46 6.47 -8.92 -5.92
CA PHE A 46 5.88 -8.79 -4.60
C PHE A 46 6.62 -9.63 -3.57
N LYS A 47 6.87 -10.91 -3.87
CA LYS A 47 7.63 -11.82 -3.00
C LYS A 47 8.98 -11.21 -2.60
N ILE A 48 9.74 -10.74 -3.59
CA ILE A 48 11.09 -10.22 -3.36
C ILE A 48 11.02 -8.88 -2.60
N ILE A 49 10.18 -7.94 -3.04
CA ILE A 49 10.11 -6.60 -2.44
C ILE A 49 9.56 -6.66 -1.02
N ALA A 50 8.43 -7.34 -0.81
CA ALA A 50 7.80 -7.43 0.50
C ALA A 50 8.62 -8.32 1.46
N GLY A 51 9.28 -9.37 0.94
CA GLY A 51 10.26 -10.14 1.70
C GLY A 51 11.41 -9.27 2.22
N LYS A 52 11.96 -8.40 1.35
CA LYS A 52 13.03 -7.47 1.74
C LYS A 52 12.56 -6.41 2.74
N MET A 53 11.31 -5.95 2.64
CA MET A 53 10.72 -5.06 3.65
C MET A 53 10.62 -5.73 5.03
N LEU A 54 10.25 -7.01 5.10
CA LEU A 54 10.22 -7.77 6.36
C LEU A 54 11.62 -7.95 6.96
N GLU A 55 12.62 -8.23 6.12
CA GLU A 55 14.02 -8.30 6.56
C GLU A 55 14.47 -6.98 7.17
N TYR A 56 14.19 -5.85 6.51
CA TYR A 56 14.57 -4.54 7.01
C TYR A 56 13.84 -4.12 8.27
N GLU A 57 12.54 -4.41 8.39
CA GLU A 57 11.84 -4.16 9.65
C GLU A 57 12.46 -4.91 10.83
N ARG A 58 12.97 -6.12 10.61
CA ARG A 58 13.64 -6.92 11.65
C ARG A 58 15.05 -6.42 11.97
N GLU A 59 15.80 -6.00 10.97
CA GLU A 59 17.24 -5.75 11.07
C GLU A 59 17.61 -4.27 11.25
N MET A 60 16.68 -3.36 10.94
CA MET A 60 16.92 -1.92 10.92
C MET A 60 15.95 -1.20 11.87
N PRO A 61 16.42 -0.69 13.03
CA PRO A 61 15.56 0.00 14.00
C PRO A 61 14.85 1.25 13.45
N ASN A 62 15.44 1.89 12.44
CA ASN A 62 14.91 3.06 11.74
C ASN A 62 14.09 2.72 10.49
N PHE A 63 13.80 1.44 10.25
CA PHE A 63 12.86 1.00 9.21
C PHE A 63 11.54 0.60 9.86
N HIS A 64 10.43 1.11 9.33
CA HIS A 64 9.10 0.77 9.79
C HIS A 64 8.23 0.30 8.65
N LEU A 65 7.67 -0.90 8.80
CA LEU A 65 6.63 -1.39 7.92
C LEU A 65 5.28 -0.83 8.39
N MET A 66 4.50 -0.27 7.48
CA MET A 66 3.16 0.24 7.73
C MET A 66 2.21 -0.30 6.67
N ARG A 67 0.96 -0.59 7.04
CA ARG A 67 -0.01 -1.17 6.11
C ARG A 67 -0.88 -0.11 5.47
N TYR A 68 -1.11 -0.27 4.18
CA TYR A 68 -2.06 0.51 3.40
C TYR A 68 -3.48 0.34 3.93
N GLU A 69 -3.82 -0.86 4.39
CA GLU A 69 -5.10 -1.19 5.00
C GLU A 69 -5.37 -0.37 6.26
N ASP A 70 -4.33 -0.10 7.07
CA ASP A 70 -4.45 0.77 8.25
C ASP A 70 -4.66 2.24 7.84
N MET A 71 -3.95 2.69 6.80
CA MET A 71 -4.13 4.03 6.24
C MET A 71 -5.54 4.26 5.70
N VAL A 72 -6.13 3.22 5.13
CA VAL A 72 -7.43 3.26 4.48
C VAL A 72 -8.58 3.15 5.46
N SER A 73 -8.42 2.35 6.52
CA SER A 73 -9.44 2.17 7.56
C SER A 73 -9.51 3.35 8.54
N ASP A 74 -8.37 3.96 8.89
CA ASP A 74 -8.31 5.11 9.80
C ASP A 74 -7.15 6.06 9.44
N PRO A 75 -7.31 6.90 8.39
CA PRO A 75 -6.24 7.79 7.92
C PRO A 75 -5.68 8.74 8.99
N PRO A 76 -6.50 9.40 9.83
CA PRO A 76 -5.98 10.26 10.90
C PRO A 76 -5.09 9.50 11.89
N ARG A 77 -5.52 8.30 12.33
CA ARG A 77 -4.72 7.48 13.24
C ARG A 77 -3.45 6.97 12.57
N PHE A 78 -3.52 6.55 11.31
CA PHE A 78 -2.36 6.14 10.54
C PHE A 78 -1.31 7.25 10.47
N LEU A 79 -1.73 8.49 10.18
CA LEU A 79 -0.82 9.64 10.16
C LEU A 79 -0.22 9.93 11.53
N GLN A 80 -1.00 9.81 12.61
CA GLN A 80 -0.46 9.97 13.96
C GLN A 80 0.65 8.94 14.24
N GLN A 81 0.48 7.70 13.80
CA GLN A 81 1.50 6.65 13.93
C GLN A 81 2.73 6.93 13.06
N LEU A 82 2.53 7.36 11.81
CA LEU A 82 3.60 7.75 10.89
C LEU A 82 4.46 8.85 11.50
N TYR A 83 3.84 9.96 11.93
CA TYR A 83 4.53 11.10 12.52
C TYR A 83 5.32 10.70 13.76
N ARG A 84 4.72 9.88 14.64
CA ARG A 84 5.41 9.35 15.83
C ARG A 84 6.65 8.53 15.44
N LYS A 85 6.53 7.66 14.44
CA LYS A 85 7.64 6.81 13.95
C LYS A 85 8.79 7.64 13.37
N VAL A 86 8.49 8.74 12.68
CA VAL A 86 9.51 9.63 12.12
C VAL A 86 9.98 10.74 13.08
N GLY A 87 9.52 10.72 14.34
CA GLY A 87 9.90 11.72 15.35
C GLY A 87 9.34 13.13 15.12
N LEU A 88 8.22 13.25 14.38
CA LEU A 88 7.56 14.52 14.07
C LEU A 88 6.25 14.69 14.85
N ASN A 89 5.80 15.94 14.96
CA ASN A 89 4.57 16.31 15.65
C ASN A 89 3.45 16.68 14.65
N LEU A 90 2.42 15.82 14.53
CA LEU A 90 1.30 16.07 13.62
C LEU A 90 0.51 17.34 13.97
N ALA A 91 0.50 17.76 15.25
CA ALA A 91 -0.22 18.96 15.68
C ALA A 91 0.37 20.26 15.09
N GLU A 92 1.62 20.23 14.63
CA GLU A 92 2.29 21.36 13.96
C GLU A 92 1.94 21.44 12.46
N VAL A 93 1.18 20.48 11.94
CA VAL A 93 0.82 20.40 10.52
C VAL A 93 -0.66 20.76 10.34
N PRO A 94 -0.98 22.04 10.04
CA PRO A 94 -2.36 22.49 9.94
C PRO A 94 -3.07 21.93 8.70
N LYS A 95 -2.31 21.64 7.64
CA LYS A 95 -2.83 21.12 6.37
C LYS A 95 -1.85 20.16 5.72
N ILE A 96 -2.40 19.17 5.04
CA ILE A 96 -1.70 18.17 4.25
C ILE A 96 -2.07 18.39 2.79
N ARG A 97 -1.06 18.36 1.92
CA ARG A 97 -1.24 18.51 0.48
C ARG A 97 -1.41 17.14 -0.17
N VAL A 98 -2.52 16.96 -0.87
CA VAL A 98 -2.83 15.71 -1.58
C VAL A 98 -3.03 16.01 -3.05
N GLU A 99 -2.51 15.13 -3.89
CA GLU A 99 -2.65 15.19 -5.34
C GLU A 99 -3.85 14.36 -5.79
N SER A 100 -4.71 14.94 -6.63
CA SER A 100 -5.83 14.21 -7.21
C SER A 100 -5.36 13.20 -8.24
N ARG A 101 -5.90 11.98 -8.12
CA ARG A 101 -5.69 10.87 -9.04
C ARG A 101 -7.04 10.21 -9.33
N PRO A 102 -7.27 9.78 -10.58
CA PRO A 102 -8.46 8.99 -10.90
C PRO A 102 -8.41 7.67 -10.14
N ILE A 103 -9.52 7.34 -9.49
CA ILE A 103 -9.74 6.08 -8.78
C ILE A 103 -10.68 5.23 -9.63
N THR A 104 -10.36 3.95 -9.79
CA THR A 104 -11.26 3.02 -10.48
C THR A 104 -12.41 2.64 -9.56
N THR A 105 -13.64 2.80 -10.03
CA THR A 105 -14.86 2.37 -9.34
C THR A 105 -15.11 0.88 -9.54
N ARG A 106 -16.11 0.36 -8.82
CA ARG A 106 -16.53 -1.04 -8.92
C ARG A 106 -16.90 -1.45 -10.35
N ASP A 107 -17.45 -0.52 -11.13
CA ASP A 107 -17.91 -0.77 -12.51
C ASP A 107 -16.80 -0.57 -13.55
N GLY A 108 -15.55 -0.36 -13.12
CA GLY A 108 -14.40 -0.15 -14.00
C GLY A 108 -14.28 1.27 -14.55
N HIS A 109 -15.20 2.17 -14.20
CA HIS A 109 -15.10 3.60 -14.55
C HIS A 109 -14.04 4.31 -13.71
N HIS A 110 -13.48 5.39 -14.25
CA HIS A 110 -12.57 6.25 -13.53
C HIS A 110 -13.31 7.46 -12.98
N GLU A 111 -13.30 7.62 -11.66
CA GLU A 111 -13.85 8.79 -10.98
C GLU A 111 -12.75 9.55 -10.25
N ARG A 112 -12.96 10.85 -10.06
CA ARG A 112 -12.11 11.69 -9.20
C ARG A 112 -12.87 11.99 -7.93
N VAL A 113 -12.16 11.98 -6.80
CA VAL A 113 -12.72 12.47 -5.54
C VAL A 113 -12.90 13.99 -5.60
N GLN A 114 -11.92 14.69 -6.18
CA GLN A 114 -11.96 16.14 -6.38
C GLN A 114 -11.10 16.57 -7.58
N GLY A 115 -11.50 17.65 -8.25
CA GLY A 115 -10.73 18.31 -9.31
C GLY A 115 -11.12 17.91 -10.72
N ASP A 116 -10.69 18.74 -11.68
CA ASP A 116 -11.10 18.65 -13.09
C ASP A 116 -10.05 17.96 -13.96
N TYR A 117 -8.79 17.90 -13.51
CA TYR A 117 -7.67 17.32 -14.24
C TYR A 117 -6.69 16.58 -13.32
N ASP A 118 -5.86 15.74 -13.92
CA ASP A 118 -4.86 14.95 -13.19
C ASP A 118 -3.80 15.86 -12.56
N THR A 119 -3.25 15.42 -11.43
CA THR A 119 -2.18 16.10 -10.68
C THR A 119 -2.54 17.44 -10.03
N GLN A 120 -3.82 17.80 -9.99
CA GLN A 120 -4.28 18.96 -9.22
C GLN A 120 -4.04 18.75 -7.71
N LEU A 121 -3.54 19.79 -7.03
CA LEU A 121 -3.18 19.74 -5.61
C LEU A 121 -4.25 20.39 -4.74
N PHE A 122 -4.62 19.71 -3.67
CA PHE A 122 -5.60 20.15 -2.69
C PHE A 122 -5.01 20.13 -1.28
N TRP A 123 -5.50 21.02 -0.42
CA TRP A 123 -5.05 21.13 0.97
C TRP A 123 -6.18 20.71 1.90
N TYR A 124 -5.93 19.72 2.75
CA TYR A 124 -6.89 19.18 3.71
C TYR A 124 -6.36 19.29 5.12
N ARG A 125 -7.26 19.47 6.09
CA ARG A 125 -6.92 19.24 7.49
C ARG A 125 -6.74 17.73 7.73
N PRO A 126 -5.89 17.30 8.67
CA PRO A 126 -5.68 15.87 8.93
C PRO A 126 -6.96 15.08 9.22
N ASP A 127 -7.95 15.71 9.86
CA ASP A 127 -9.26 15.10 10.15
C ASP A 127 -10.17 14.94 8.93
N GLU A 128 -9.87 15.59 7.80
CA GLU A 128 -10.66 15.54 6.56
C GLU A 128 -10.23 14.41 5.62
N LEU A 129 -9.11 13.75 5.89
CA LEU A 129 -8.51 12.78 4.96
C LEU A 129 -9.36 11.53 4.72
N HIS A 130 -10.28 11.21 5.63
CA HIS A 130 -11.26 10.13 5.43
C HIS A 130 -12.10 10.32 4.15
N GLN A 131 -12.27 11.55 3.68
CA GLN A 131 -13.02 11.86 2.46
C GLN A 131 -12.29 11.42 1.19
N LEU A 132 -10.97 11.19 1.27
CA LEU A 132 -10.11 10.92 0.12
C LEU A 132 -9.87 9.43 -0.11
N VAL A 133 -10.25 8.59 0.85
CA VAL A 133 -9.88 7.19 0.86
C VAL A 133 -11.13 6.32 0.82
N LYS A 134 -11.16 5.37 -0.12
CA LYS A 134 -12.25 4.40 -0.25
C LYS A 134 -11.86 3.12 0.52
N PRO A 135 -12.54 2.80 1.64
CA PRO A 135 -12.16 1.68 2.51
C PRO A 135 -12.17 0.32 1.81
N ASP A 136 -13.05 0.15 0.85
CA ASP A 136 -13.34 -1.08 0.11
C ASP A 136 -12.46 -1.27 -1.15
N ILE A 137 -11.49 -0.39 -1.39
CA ILE A 137 -10.70 -0.42 -2.64
C ILE A 137 -9.93 -1.73 -2.82
N ASN A 138 -9.40 -2.30 -1.74
CA ASN A 138 -8.70 -3.58 -1.79
C ASN A 138 -9.66 -4.71 -2.17
N ASP A 139 -10.78 -4.81 -1.48
CA ASP A 139 -11.76 -5.89 -1.70
C ASP A 139 -12.33 -5.82 -3.12
N ASN A 140 -12.64 -4.60 -3.58
CA ASN A 140 -13.10 -4.37 -4.94
C ASN A 140 -12.08 -4.81 -5.98
N GLN A 141 -10.78 -4.60 -5.75
CA GLN A 141 -9.74 -5.05 -6.68
C GLN A 141 -9.53 -6.57 -6.61
N ILE A 142 -9.45 -7.14 -5.41
CA ILE A 142 -9.22 -8.59 -5.25
C ILE A 142 -10.35 -9.40 -5.90
N ARG A 143 -11.60 -8.94 -5.79
CA ARG A 143 -12.77 -9.58 -6.41
C ARG A 143 -12.74 -9.62 -7.95
N GLN A 144 -11.91 -8.79 -8.61
CA GLN A 144 -11.77 -8.79 -10.06
C GLN A 144 -10.76 -9.83 -10.57
N LEU A 145 -9.99 -10.45 -9.67
CA LEU A 145 -9.07 -11.53 -10.04
C LEU A 145 -9.85 -12.85 -10.20
N SER A 146 -9.51 -13.60 -11.24
CA SER A 146 -10.04 -14.95 -11.40
C SER A 146 -9.50 -15.89 -10.31
N ARG A 147 -10.20 -17.01 -10.09
CA ARG A 147 -9.73 -18.05 -9.16
C ARG A 147 -8.34 -18.58 -9.54
N GLU A 148 -8.10 -18.69 -10.84
CA GLU A 148 -6.84 -19.17 -11.40
C GLU A 148 -5.72 -18.15 -11.16
N ASP A 149 -6.00 -16.86 -11.35
CA ASP A 149 -5.05 -15.78 -11.05
C ASP A 149 -4.65 -15.79 -9.57
N ILE A 150 -5.64 -15.86 -8.66
CA ILE A 150 -5.38 -15.92 -7.22
C ILE A 150 -4.50 -17.14 -6.90
N LYS A 151 -4.86 -18.32 -7.40
CA LYS A 151 -4.09 -19.54 -7.17
C LYS A 151 -2.66 -19.43 -7.69
N HIS A 152 -2.47 -18.85 -8.87
CA HIS A 152 -1.17 -18.65 -9.49
C HIS A 152 -0.30 -17.67 -8.70
N PHE A 153 -0.88 -16.54 -8.26
CA PHE A 153 -0.18 -15.58 -7.41
C PHE A 153 0.26 -16.22 -6.09
N MET A 154 -0.66 -16.95 -5.44
CA MET A 154 -0.40 -17.61 -4.16
C MET A 154 0.64 -18.73 -4.27
N ALA A 155 0.71 -19.45 -5.40
CA ALA A 155 1.76 -20.44 -5.63
C ALA A 155 3.17 -19.83 -5.63
N ILE A 156 3.30 -18.55 -5.98
CA ILE A 156 4.60 -17.85 -6.04
C ILE A 156 4.88 -17.10 -4.73
N ALA A 157 3.91 -16.32 -4.25
CA ALA A 157 4.07 -15.34 -3.18
C ALA A 157 3.31 -15.68 -1.88
N GLY A 158 2.65 -16.83 -1.80
CA GLY A 158 1.78 -17.21 -0.69
C GLY A 158 2.48 -17.22 0.67
N GLU A 159 3.68 -17.81 0.76
CA GLU A 159 4.48 -17.80 1.99
C GLU A 159 4.78 -16.37 2.47
N THR A 160 5.10 -15.46 1.53
CA THR A 160 5.33 -14.05 1.87
C THR A 160 4.04 -13.38 2.34
N MET A 161 2.90 -13.65 1.68
CA MET A 161 1.59 -13.15 2.10
C MET A 161 1.25 -13.61 3.52
N GLU A 162 1.49 -14.87 3.85
CA GLU A 162 1.26 -15.44 5.18
C GLU A 162 2.11 -14.75 6.25
N ARG A 163 3.42 -14.59 5.99
CA ARG A 163 4.34 -13.88 6.90
C ARG A 163 3.94 -12.43 7.17
N LEU A 164 3.23 -11.81 6.22
CA LEU A 164 2.70 -10.45 6.35
C LEU A 164 1.32 -10.41 7.03
N GLY A 165 0.78 -11.56 7.45
CA GLY A 165 -0.53 -11.68 8.08
C GLY A 165 -1.69 -11.49 7.11
N TYR A 166 -1.50 -11.73 5.80
CA TYR A 166 -2.60 -11.78 4.86
C TYR A 166 -3.17 -13.20 4.78
N PRO A 167 -4.50 -13.35 4.64
CA PRO A 167 -5.11 -14.67 4.50
C PRO A 167 -4.60 -15.34 3.23
N THR A 168 -4.24 -16.61 3.37
CA THR A 168 -3.73 -17.45 2.27
C THR A 168 -4.70 -18.56 1.88
N GLU A 169 -5.69 -18.84 2.73
CA GLU A 169 -6.73 -19.81 2.47
C GLU A 169 -7.84 -19.21 1.59
N TYR A 170 -8.18 -19.96 0.55
CA TYR A 170 -9.09 -19.52 -0.50
C TYR A 170 -10.53 -19.26 0.00
N GLU A 171 -10.98 -19.98 1.03
CA GLU A 171 -12.30 -19.80 1.65
C GLU A 171 -12.45 -18.43 2.33
N TYR A 172 -11.36 -17.84 2.81
CA TYR A 172 -11.35 -16.51 3.41
C TYR A 172 -11.33 -15.38 2.38
N LEU A 173 -10.89 -15.64 1.15
CA LEU A 173 -10.80 -14.63 0.10
C LEU A 173 -12.14 -14.37 -0.61
N HIS A 174 -13.16 -15.21 -0.35
CA HIS A 174 -14.51 -15.10 -0.91
C HIS A 174 -15.63 -15.00 0.14
N SER A 175 -15.31 -14.91 1.43
CA SER A 175 -16.27 -14.68 2.51
C SER A 175 -16.52 -13.19 2.82
N TYR A 176 -15.89 -12.28 2.06
CA TYR A 176 -16.10 -10.83 2.10
C TYR A 176 -16.88 -10.32 0.90
#